data_AF-A0A5Q4ZYD4-F1
#
_entry.id   AF-A0A5Q4ZYD4-F1
#
_cell.length_a   1.000
_cell.length_b   1.000
_cell.length_c   1.000
_cell.angle_alpha   90.00
_cell.angle_beta   90.00
_cell.angle_gamma   90.00
#
_symmetry.space_group_name_H-M   'P 1'
#
loop_
_entity.id
_entity.type
_entity.pdbx_description
1 polymer ?
#
loop_
_entity_poly.entity_id
_entity_poly.type
_entity_poly.pdbx_seq_one_letter_code
_entity_poly.pdbx_strand_id
1 'polypeptide(L)'
;MTVTINANGLSIIHKGSGGEANATLPDVCATTIGKSTVNIAYGNNAKSSDLVNGTTTITADGGHPIAIKGSKFSKSTGDEGGDKKGVSSGTIQGEAEFISGSPTVLFEGKGVCRLSDQMTMNSGNTMCLGGAQNPSISNDEVEKLLHDLTIKCRHPDGILLKNATFIIFDESGAEIQSGQIDGSGQGKAMDLSSGLIRIKITESANPFEIDEPLRQNNPYYKTDSDNGYFFELVTKGKSGFWQKKGINISASTWGDMPLMLTSSMDFNDLVLQEVQWHYSHYQSQSAMKELVNDLITAIDVCSILDTKQCIARILPSIIEEGDILAALLCLKESETANNVFAFMRHRGKGNPQNYLKEYNWIELKKRLNTDIDALLQKIKNRISWLQEQAERCNYAYLASEVFTVYLDKISVYLKKSPDYVSSLVDEMKTTVSTLIEDNEVHVIKSPNARHASEGGSVELVVNTISRVDVVALGWKPVQGDFPLLVFETKNKMDDFDAPDMTYSDETKEKIESYGFMKPFKQSEYYSHREGYTRYSEDQFALPASEHFKRMDQFALP
;
A
#
# COMPACT_ATOMS: atom_id res chain seq x y z
N MET A 1 18.86 -48.92 35.39
CA MET A 1 19.19 -48.34 34.08
C MET A 1 18.35 -47.10 33.90
N THR A 2 18.81 -46.13 33.12
CA THR A 2 18.00 -44.96 32.73
C THR A 2 16.90 -45.40 31.78
N VAL A 3 15.66 -44.96 32.01
CA VAL A 3 14.53 -45.16 31.10
C VAL A 3 14.64 -44.08 30.02
N THR A 4 14.72 -44.47 28.74
CA THR A 4 14.98 -43.50 27.65
C THR A 4 13.79 -43.28 26.71
N ILE A 5 12.77 -44.11 26.80
CA ILE A 5 11.62 -44.09 25.89
C ILE A 5 10.30 -43.76 26.60
N ASN A 6 9.51 -42.87 26.00
CA ASN A 6 8.16 -42.54 26.44
C ASN A 6 7.12 -42.85 25.35
N ALA A 7 5.87 -42.99 25.76
CA ALA A 7 4.72 -43.03 24.89
C ALA A 7 3.65 -42.10 25.46
N ASN A 8 3.14 -41.18 24.63
CA ASN A 8 2.17 -40.16 25.04
C ASN A 8 2.66 -39.32 26.25
N GLY A 9 3.95 -39.02 26.32
CA GLY A 9 4.54 -38.26 27.43
C GLY A 9 4.69 -39.03 28.75
N LEU A 10 4.41 -40.34 28.76
CA LEU A 10 4.56 -41.22 29.93
C LEU A 10 5.65 -42.26 29.65
N SER A 11 6.54 -42.50 30.61
CA SER A 11 7.65 -43.44 30.41
C SER A 11 7.13 -44.87 30.23
N ILE A 12 7.72 -45.60 29.27
CA ILE A 12 7.32 -46.97 28.96
C ILE A 12 7.88 -47.93 30.01
N ILE A 13 7.08 -48.93 30.40
CA ILE A 13 7.50 -49.98 31.34
C ILE A 13 8.12 -51.14 30.55
N HIS A 14 9.34 -51.51 30.92
CA HIS A 14 10.05 -52.67 30.40
C HIS A 14 10.77 -53.39 31.54
N LYS A 15 11.27 -54.61 31.32
CA LYS A 15 11.81 -55.46 32.41
C LYS A 15 12.92 -54.81 33.26
N GLY A 16 13.68 -53.88 32.68
CA GLY A 16 14.77 -53.16 33.36
C GLY A 16 14.42 -51.72 33.78
N SER A 17 13.17 -51.29 33.64
CA SER A 17 12.78 -49.89 33.85
C SER A 17 12.76 -49.47 35.31
N GLY A 18 12.72 -50.46 36.23
CA GLY A 18 12.61 -50.21 37.66
C GLY A 18 11.21 -49.80 38.10
N GLY A 19 10.19 -50.02 37.26
CA GLY A 19 8.80 -49.74 37.60
C GLY A 19 8.25 -50.68 38.69
N GLU A 20 7.34 -50.14 39.50
CA GLU A 20 6.71 -50.83 40.63
C GLU A 20 5.20 -50.55 40.67
N ALA A 21 4.41 -51.59 40.89
CA ALA A 21 2.97 -51.50 41.10
C ALA A 21 2.66 -51.75 42.57
N ASN A 22 1.98 -50.79 43.22
CA ASN A 22 1.55 -50.88 44.61
C ASN A 22 0.03 -50.94 44.67
N ALA A 23 -0.52 -51.93 45.38
CA ALA A 23 -1.95 -52.06 45.55
C ALA A 23 -2.53 -50.80 46.22
N THR A 24 -3.53 -50.22 45.56
CA THR A 24 -4.27 -49.05 46.08
C THR A 24 -5.56 -49.47 46.76
N LEU A 25 -6.03 -50.69 46.50
CA LEU A 25 -7.16 -51.30 47.20
C LEU A 25 -6.66 -52.29 48.26
N PRO A 26 -7.42 -52.52 49.36
CA PRO A 26 -7.05 -53.49 50.38
C PRO A 26 -6.94 -54.92 49.81
N ASP A 27 -5.79 -55.57 49.98
CA ASP A 27 -5.59 -56.98 49.62
C ASP A 27 -6.12 -57.89 50.73
N VAL A 28 -7.41 -58.22 50.67
CA VAL A 28 -8.06 -58.98 51.75
C VAL A 28 -7.78 -60.47 51.60
N CYS A 29 -7.00 -61.02 52.51
CA CYS A 29 -6.69 -62.45 52.59
C CYS A 29 -7.33 -63.07 53.82
N ALA A 30 -7.72 -64.33 53.71
CA ALA A 30 -8.15 -65.14 54.83
C ALA A 30 -6.90 -65.57 55.64
N THR A 31 -6.93 -65.28 56.93
CA THR A 31 -5.80 -65.48 57.84
C THR A 31 -6.25 -66.22 59.10
N THR A 32 -5.47 -67.20 59.53
CA THR A 32 -5.69 -67.94 60.77
C THR A 32 -5.23 -67.09 61.96
N ILE A 33 -6.16 -66.72 62.85
CA ILE A 33 -5.89 -66.14 64.17
C ILE A 33 -6.41 -67.11 65.24
N GLY A 34 -5.49 -67.76 65.94
CA GLY A 34 -5.82 -68.77 66.96
C GLY A 34 -6.57 -69.96 66.34
N LYS A 35 -7.84 -70.15 66.72
CA LYS A 35 -8.71 -71.22 66.17
C LYS A 35 -9.65 -70.74 65.06
N SER A 36 -9.65 -69.46 64.71
CA SER A 36 -10.58 -68.86 63.75
C SER A 36 -9.87 -68.37 62.50
N THR A 37 -10.57 -68.34 61.38
CA THR A 37 -10.12 -67.68 60.14
C THR A 37 -10.83 -66.34 60.03
N VAL A 38 -10.07 -65.26 59.87
CA VAL A 38 -10.58 -63.89 59.71
C VAL A 38 -9.98 -63.24 58.47
N ASN A 39 -10.72 -62.29 57.89
CA ASN A 39 -10.28 -61.55 56.71
C ASN A 39 -9.44 -60.34 57.12
N ILE A 40 -8.17 -60.32 56.72
CA ILE A 40 -7.21 -59.25 57.04
C ILE A 40 -6.73 -58.61 55.73
N ALA A 41 -6.66 -57.29 55.71
CA ALA A 41 -6.08 -56.54 54.59
C ALA A 41 -4.55 -56.49 54.69
N TYR A 42 -3.87 -56.88 53.61
CA TYR A 42 -2.43 -56.81 53.44
C TYR A 42 -2.06 -55.72 52.42
N GLY A 43 -0.79 -55.29 52.48
CA GLY A 43 -0.19 -54.51 51.40
C GLY A 43 0.25 -55.46 50.29
N ASN A 44 0.27 -55.00 49.05
CA ASN A 44 0.74 -55.83 47.93
C ASN A 44 1.56 -54.99 46.93
N ASN A 45 2.74 -55.48 46.56
CA ASN A 45 3.68 -54.85 45.63
C ASN A 45 4.18 -55.84 44.58
N ALA A 46 4.32 -55.38 43.34
CA ALA A 46 4.87 -56.14 42.23
C ALA A 46 5.86 -55.29 41.43
N LYS A 47 6.86 -55.92 40.81
CA LYS A 47 7.98 -55.23 40.18
C LYS A 47 8.15 -55.58 38.71
N SER A 48 8.52 -54.59 37.91
CA SER A 48 8.82 -54.73 36.48
C SER A 48 9.95 -55.72 36.17
N SER A 49 10.87 -55.97 37.11
CA SER A 49 11.90 -57.01 36.99
C SER A 49 11.32 -58.41 36.77
N ASP A 50 10.10 -58.65 37.24
CA ASP A 50 9.38 -59.92 37.12
C ASP A 50 8.46 -59.97 35.89
N LEU A 51 8.62 -59.03 34.94
CA LEU A 51 7.84 -58.95 33.70
C LEU A 51 7.93 -60.25 32.88
N VAL A 52 6.74 -60.79 32.59
CA VAL A 52 6.47 -61.92 31.70
C VAL A 52 5.37 -61.53 30.70
N ASN A 53 5.29 -62.25 29.58
CA ASN A 53 4.39 -61.93 28.47
C ASN A 53 4.56 -60.49 27.95
N GLY A 54 5.78 -59.95 28.00
CA GLY A 54 6.16 -58.72 27.30
C GLY A 54 6.39 -58.97 25.81
N THR A 55 6.83 -57.94 25.10
CA THR A 55 7.16 -58.02 23.67
C THR A 55 8.24 -59.05 23.37
N THR A 56 8.19 -59.62 22.16
CA THR A 56 9.14 -60.63 21.67
C THR A 56 10.08 -60.11 20.59
N THR A 57 9.60 -59.21 19.73
CA THR A 57 10.37 -58.64 18.61
C THR A 57 10.89 -57.23 18.89
N ILE A 58 10.39 -56.58 19.95
CA ILE A 58 10.72 -55.20 20.30
C ILE A 58 11.36 -55.19 21.69
N THR A 59 12.46 -54.48 21.86
CA THR A 59 13.17 -54.36 23.14
C THR A 59 13.56 -52.92 23.42
N ALA A 60 13.68 -52.55 24.69
CA ALA A 60 14.11 -51.23 25.14
C ALA A 60 15.24 -51.33 26.17
N ASP A 61 16.07 -50.28 26.25
CA ASP A 61 17.01 -50.02 27.35
C ASP A 61 17.76 -51.27 27.84
N GLY A 62 18.81 -51.67 27.12
CA GLY A 62 19.59 -52.86 27.45
C GLY A 62 18.98 -54.19 26.94
N GLY A 63 18.12 -54.13 25.91
CA GLY A 63 17.54 -55.31 25.27
C GLY A 63 16.40 -55.95 26.06
N HIS A 64 15.75 -55.19 26.94
CA HIS A 64 14.66 -55.70 27.77
C HIS A 64 13.32 -55.73 27.03
N PRO A 65 12.49 -56.77 27.23
CA PRO A 65 11.14 -56.81 26.69
C PRO A 65 10.27 -55.74 27.34
N ILE A 66 9.33 -55.22 26.56
CA ILE A 66 8.46 -54.09 26.89
C ILE A 66 7.08 -54.63 27.30
N ALA A 67 6.46 -54.01 28.30
CA ALA A 67 5.11 -54.37 28.72
C ALA A 67 4.07 -53.85 27.71
N ILE A 68 3.15 -54.71 27.30
CA ILE A 68 2.01 -54.40 26.43
C ILE A 68 0.72 -54.86 27.13
N LYS A 69 -0.44 -54.37 26.71
CA LYS A 69 -1.71 -54.71 27.37
C LYS A 69 -1.89 -56.24 27.49
N GLY A 70 -2.09 -56.73 28.71
CA GLY A 70 -2.12 -58.17 29.06
C GLY A 70 -0.78 -58.79 29.47
N SER A 71 0.31 -58.02 29.49
CA SER A 71 1.57 -58.43 30.14
C SER A 71 1.39 -58.52 31.66
N LYS A 72 2.24 -59.32 32.32
CA LYS A 72 2.14 -59.59 33.75
C LYS A 72 3.48 -59.40 34.46
N PHE A 73 3.45 -59.02 35.73
CA PHE A 73 4.54 -59.32 36.65
C PHE A 73 4.23 -60.66 37.30
N SER A 74 5.15 -61.62 37.16
CA SER A 74 4.90 -63.03 37.45
C SER A 74 4.60 -63.34 38.92
N LYS A 75 4.93 -62.42 39.84
CA LYS A 75 4.64 -62.53 41.26
C LYS A 75 4.43 -61.16 41.88
N SER A 76 3.74 -61.15 43.00
CA SER A 76 3.61 -60.01 43.89
C SER A 76 4.01 -60.39 45.32
N THR A 77 4.13 -59.43 46.23
CA THR A 77 4.65 -59.63 47.60
C THR A 77 3.94 -58.73 48.60
N GLY A 78 3.90 -59.12 49.87
CA GLY A 78 3.31 -58.36 50.98
C GLY A 78 2.08 -59.01 51.63
N ASP A 79 1.51 -60.04 51.01
CA ASP A 79 0.31 -60.78 51.42
C ASP A 79 0.60 -62.18 51.98
N GLU A 80 1.87 -62.50 52.24
CA GLU A 80 2.33 -63.82 52.70
C GLU A 80 1.73 -64.24 54.05
N GLY A 81 1.30 -63.27 54.85
CA GLY A 81 0.64 -63.52 56.13
C GLY A 81 -0.76 -64.12 56.01
N GLY A 82 -1.38 -64.06 54.82
CA GLY A 82 -2.68 -64.67 54.53
C GLY A 82 -2.57 -66.17 54.26
N ASP A 83 -2.35 -66.98 55.29
CA ASP A 83 -2.14 -68.43 55.17
C ASP A 83 -3.31 -69.22 54.54
N LYS A 84 -4.52 -68.64 54.53
CA LYS A 84 -5.70 -69.18 53.83
C LYS A 84 -5.99 -68.48 52.50
N LYS A 85 -5.06 -67.65 52.01
CA LYS A 85 -5.01 -67.00 50.69
C LYS A 85 -6.03 -65.88 50.48
N GLY A 86 -5.90 -65.16 49.36
CA GLY A 86 -6.79 -64.09 48.94
C GLY A 86 -8.24 -64.54 48.88
N VAL A 87 -9.16 -63.75 49.46
CA VAL A 87 -10.59 -64.10 49.54
C VAL A 87 -11.22 -64.24 48.15
N SER A 88 -10.79 -63.41 47.19
CA SER A 88 -11.31 -63.41 45.82
C SER A 88 -10.48 -64.29 44.90
N SER A 89 -9.15 -64.26 45.01
CA SER A 89 -8.26 -64.95 44.06
C SER A 89 -7.92 -66.38 44.45
N GLY A 90 -7.99 -66.74 45.75
CA GLY A 90 -7.48 -68.01 46.26
C GLY A 90 -5.96 -68.17 46.09
N THR A 91 -5.21 -67.06 45.98
CA THR A 91 -3.75 -67.02 45.84
C THR A 91 -3.10 -66.16 46.93
N ILE A 92 -1.81 -66.40 47.17
CA ILE A 92 -0.91 -65.43 47.79
C ILE A 92 0.25 -65.21 46.85
N GLN A 93 0.84 -64.01 46.83
CA GLN A 93 1.95 -63.67 45.94
C GLN A 93 1.64 -63.90 44.44
N GLY A 94 0.37 -63.83 44.07
CA GLY A 94 -0.09 -64.06 42.69
C GLY A 94 0.39 -63.00 41.69
N GLU A 95 0.13 -63.21 40.41
CA GLU A 95 0.59 -62.27 39.38
C GLU A 95 -0.07 -60.88 39.49
N ALA A 96 0.57 -59.89 38.88
CA ALA A 96 -0.04 -58.58 38.61
C ALA A 96 -0.19 -58.38 37.09
N GLU A 97 -1.40 -58.15 36.58
CA GLU A 97 -1.66 -58.05 35.13
C GLU A 97 -2.08 -56.64 34.72
N PHE A 98 -1.50 -56.11 33.64
CA PHE A 98 -1.88 -54.81 33.08
C PHE A 98 -3.27 -54.83 32.46
N ILE A 99 -4.14 -53.93 32.93
CA ILE A 99 -5.53 -53.77 32.47
C ILE A 99 -5.63 -52.63 31.45
N SER A 100 -4.81 -51.58 31.59
CA SER A 100 -4.72 -50.46 30.65
C SER A 100 -3.38 -50.42 29.91
N GLY A 101 -3.34 -49.63 28.84
CA GLY A 101 -2.16 -49.38 28.03
C GLY A 101 -2.43 -48.19 27.10
N SER A 102 -1.43 -47.78 26.32
CA SER A 102 -1.57 -46.67 25.38
C SER A 102 -2.69 -46.91 24.35
N PRO A 103 -3.54 -45.90 24.09
CA PRO A 103 -4.58 -45.98 23.06
C PRO A 103 -4.04 -45.76 21.64
N THR A 104 -2.84 -45.17 21.48
CA THR A 104 -2.32 -44.77 20.17
C THR A 104 -0.95 -45.35 19.84
N VAL A 105 -0.15 -45.73 20.84
CA VAL A 105 1.17 -46.35 20.63
C VAL A 105 1.05 -47.85 20.82
N LEU A 106 1.15 -48.58 19.71
CA LEU A 106 0.95 -50.03 19.66
C LEU A 106 2.26 -50.75 19.36
N PHE A 107 2.65 -51.68 20.25
CA PHE A 107 3.75 -52.62 20.03
C PHE A 107 3.16 -54.01 19.84
N GLU A 108 3.57 -54.70 18.77
CA GLU A 108 3.02 -56.01 18.38
C GLU A 108 1.46 -56.00 18.31
N GLY A 109 0.89 -54.87 17.87
CA GLY A 109 -0.57 -54.70 17.74
C GLY A 109 -1.32 -54.43 19.04
N LYS A 110 -0.63 -54.29 20.19
CA LYS A 110 -1.24 -54.02 21.50
C LYS A 110 -0.70 -52.72 22.10
N GLY A 111 -1.53 -52.02 22.87
CA GLY A 111 -1.13 -50.79 23.55
C GLY A 111 0.04 -51.00 24.50
N VAL A 112 1.07 -50.18 24.39
CA VAL A 112 2.24 -50.22 25.29
C VAL A 112 1.84 -49.78 26.70
N CYS A 113 2.32 -50.48 27.73
CA CYS A 113 2.07 -50.13 29.13
C CYS A 113 3.11 -49.12 29.62
N ARG A 114 2.64 -48.09 30.30
CA ARG A 114 3.40 -46.90 30.67
C ARG A 114 3.23 -46.60 32.16
N LEU A 115 3.99 -45.63 32.65
CA LEU A 115 3.71 -44.95 33.90
C LEU A 115 2.20 -44.66 34.01
N SER A 116 1.60 -44.94 35.18
CA SER A 116 0.18 -44.80 35.51
C SER A 116 -0.80 -45.81 34.87
N ASP A 117 -0.34 -46.76 34.05
CA ASP A 117 -1.23 -47.82 33.56
C ASP A 117 -1.61 -48.80 34.69
N GLN A 118 -2.89 -49.12 34.78
CA GLN A 118 -3.51 -49.86 35.89
C GLN A 118 -3.25 -51.36 35.82
N MET A 119 -3.17 -51.99 36.99
CA MET A 119 -2.91 -53.43 37.12
C MET A 119 -3.86 -54.12 38.10
N THR A 120 -4.22 -55.37 37.83
CA THR A 120 -4.65 -56.29 38.89
C THR A 120 -3.42 -56.74 39.67
N MET A 121 -3.62 -57.24 40.89
CA MET A 121 -2.55 -57.71 41.76
C MET A 121 -3.03 -58.96 42.51
N ASN A 122 -2.12 -59.87 42.85
CA ASN A 122 -2.41 -61.16 43.48
C ASN A 122 -3.49 -61.94 42.72
N SER A 123 -3.30 -62.12 41.41
CA SER A 123 -4.24 -62.80 40.50
C SER A 123 -5.68 -62.25 40.59
N GLY A 124 -5.81 -60.94 40.82
CA GLY A 124 -7.10 -60.25 40.89
C GLY A 124 -7.71 -60.13 42.29
N ASN A 125 -6.99 -60.46 43.36
CA ASN A 125 -7.49 -60.24 44.73
C ASN A 125 -7.58 -58.75 45.08
N THR A 126 -6.66 -57.95 44.54
CA THR A 126 -6.62 -56.50 44.69
C THR A 126 -6.20 -55.81 43.39
N MET A 127 -6.17 -54.48 43.39
CA MET A 127 -5.83 -53.68 42.21
C MET A 127 -4.93 -52.50 42.55
N CYS A 128 -4.08 -52.16 41.58
CA CYS A 128 -3.30 -50.93 41.51
C CYS A 128 -4.01 -49.95 40.55
N LEU A 129 -4.99 -49.22 41.08
CA LEU A 129 -5.76 -48.23 40.32
C LEU A 129 -5.01 -46.91 40.13
N GLY A 130 -4.03 -46.61 41.00
CA GLY A 130 -3.07 -45.52 40.82
C GLY A 130 -2.04 -45.79 39.72
N GLY A 131 -2.04 -47.01 39.18
CA GLY A 131 -1.18 -47.43 38.08
C GLY A 131 0.26 -47.70 38.48
N ALA A 132 0.95 -48.47 37.63
CA ALA A 132 2.35 -48.79 37.82
C ALA A 132 3.21 -47.52 37.77
N GLN A 133 4.06 -47.35 38.77
CA GLN A 133 5.02 -46.26 38.86
C GLN A 133 6.28 -46.61 38.07
N ASN A 134 6.92 -45.63 37.46
CA ASN A 134 8.13 -45.80 36.65
C ASN A 134 8.93 -44.49 36.65
N PRO A 135 10.27 -44.50 36.52
CA PRO A 135 11.05 -43.27 36.42
C PRO A 135 10.55 -42.35 35.29
N SER A 136 10.45 -41.05 35.56
CA SER A 136 10.05 -40.05 34.55
C SER A 136 11.21 -39.74 33.60
N ILE A 137 10.87 -39.40 32.36
CA ILE A 137 11.82 -38.85 31.37
C ILE A 137 11.64 -37.33 31.36
N SER A 138 12.73 -36.57 31.43
CA SER A 138 12.70 -35.11 31.25
C SER A 138 12.38 -34.80 29.78
N ASN A 139 11.38 -33.95 29.55
CA ASN A 139 10.86 -33.58 28.21
C ASN A 139 11.81 -32.67 27.39
N ASP A 140 13.11 -32.66 27.65
CA ASP A 140 13.94 -31.52 27.21
C ASP A 140 14.42 -31.54 25.76
N GLU A 141 14.26 -32.62 24.98
CA GLU A 141 14.75 -32.63 23.59
C GLU A 141 13.83 -33.41 22.66
N VAL A 142 12.66 -32.84 22.33
CA VAL A 142 12.16 -33.04 20.96
C VAL A 142 13.07 -32.18 20.09
N GLU A 143 13.94 -32.79 19.27
CA GLU A 143 14.71 -32.08 18.24
C GLU A 143 13.75 -31.13 17.52
N LYS A 144 13.92 -29.82 17.73
CA LYS A 144 13.15 -28.81 17.01
C LYS A 144 13.50 -28.99 15.55
N LEU A 145 12.53 -29.42 14.74
CA LEU A 145 12.74 -29.55 13.32
C LEU A 145 13.00 -28.16 12.75
N LEU A 146 14.22 -27.95 12.27
CA LEU A 146 14.72 -26.69 11.74
C LEU A 146 14.50 -26.64 10.23
N HIS A 147 14.19 -25.46 9.72
CA HIS A 147 13.86 -25.24 8.31
C HIS A 147 14.68 -24.11 7.72
N ASP A 148 15.12 -24.31 6.48
CA ASP A 148 15.71 -23.26 5.67
C ASP A 148 14.63 -22.57 4.84
N LEU A 149 14.71 -21.24 4.74
CA LEU A 149 13.73 -20.43 4.05
C LEU A 149 14.38 -19.54 2.99
N THR A 150 13.90 -19.65 1.76
CA THR A 150 14.26 -18.73 0.67
C THR A 150 13.25 -17.58 0.58
N ILE A 151 13.72 -16.35 0.63
CA ILE A 151 12.89 -15.15 0.54
C ILE A 151 13.10 -14.51 -0.84
N LYS A 152 12.01 -14.29 -1.57
CA LYS A 152 12.02 -13.56 -2.85
C LYS A 152 11.07 -12.39 -2.75
N CYS A 153 11.50 -11.22 -3.21
CA CYS A 153 10.63 -10.05 -3.31
C CYS A 153 10.61 -9.57 -4.75
N ARG A 154 9.42 -9.42 -5.33
CA ARG A 154 9.24 -8.97 -6.72
C ARG A 154 8.46 -7.66 -6.80
N HIS A 155 8.83 -6.83 -7.75
CA HIS A 155 7.98 -5.76 -8.24
C HIS A 155 6.73 -6.35 -8.94
N PRO A 156 5.63 -5.59 -9.06
CA PRO A 156 4.41 -6.08 -9.72
C PRO A 156 4.61 -6.51 -11.18
N ASP A 157 5.63 -5.98 -11.85
CA ASP A 157 6.04 -6.35 -13.21
C ASP A 157 6.84 -7.67 -13.29
N GLY A 158 7.12 -8.31 -12.14
CA GLY A 158 7.85 -9.56 -12.03
C GLY A 158 9.36 -9.42 -11.83
N ILE A 159 9.91 -8.20 -11.88
CA ILE A 159 11.34 -7.97 -11.66
C ILE A 159 11.67 -8.18 -10.17
N LEU A 160 12.71 -8.95 -9.87
CA LEU A 160 13.13 -9.19 -8.49
C LEU A 160 13.83 -7.97 -7.89
N LEU A 161 13.46 -7.64 -6.64
CA LEU A 161 14.18 -6.70 -5.80
C LEU A 161 15.56 -7.28 -5.47
N LYS A 162 16.61 -6.45 -5.50
CA LYS A 162 18.00 -6.87 -5.28
C LYS A 162 18.67 -5.98 -4.25
N ASN A 163 19.71 -6.49 -3.59
CA ASN A 163 20.58 -5.74 -2.69
C ASN A 163 19.82 -5.01 -1.56
N ALA A 164 18.71 -5.57 -1.08
CA ALA A 164 17.94 -5.06 0.05
C ALA A 164 18.20 -5.92 1.29
N THR A 165 18.06 -5.36 2.50
CA THR A 165 18.14 -6.18 3.73
C THR A 165 16.76 -6.65 4.14
N PHE A 166 16.70 -7.78 4.85
CA PHE A 166 15.47 -8.28 5.44
C PHE A 166 15.67 -8.65 6.91
N ILE A 167 14.60 -8.56 7.68
CA ILE A 167 14.53 -8.96 9.09
C ILE A 167 13.30 -9.85 9.27
N ILE A 168 13.47 -10.96 9.95
CA ILE A 168 12.43 -11.92 10.30
C ILE A 168 12.08 -11.76 11.77
N PHE A 169 10.78 -11.67 12.04
CA PHE A 169 10.21 -11.61 13.37
C PHE A 169 9.37 -12.86 13.64
N ASP A 170 9.40 -13.35 14.88
CA ASP A 170 8.49 -14.40 15.34
C ASP A 170 7.08 -13.87 15.67
N GLU A 171 6.19 -14.74 16.15
CA GLU A 171 4.82 -14.37 16.55
C GLU A 171 4.77 -13.38 17.72
N SER A 172 5.79 -13.36 18.58
CA SER A 172 5.90 -12.42 19.71
C SER A 172 6.39 -11.03 19.26
N GLY A 173 6.88 -10.92 18.02
CA GLY A 173 7.47 -9.72 17.46
C GLY A 173 8.96 -9.57 17.75
N ALA A 174 9.61 -10.61 18.29
CA ALA A 174 11.06 -10.61 18.49
C ALA A 174 11.77 -10.85 17.16
N GLU A 175 12.85 -10.09 16.91
CA GLU A 175 13.74 -10.35 15.77
C GLU A 175 14.49 -11.67 16.00
N ILE A 176 14.33 -12.61 15.08
CA ILE A 176 14.95 -13.94 15.16
C ILE A 176 16.11 -14.09 14.19
N GLN A 177 16.06 -13.42 13.04
CA GLN A 177 17.13 -13.47 12.04
C GLN A 177 17.04 -12.28 11.09
N SER A 178 18.19 -11.85 10.57
CA SER A 178 18.27 -10.87 9.50
C SER A 178 19.24 -11.33 8.41
N GLY A 179 19.14 -10.73 7.23
CA GLY A 179 19.96 -11.09 6.08
C GLY A 179 19.85 -10.09 4.93
N GLN A 180 20.39 -10.47 3.78
CA GLN A 180 20.34 -9.67 2.56
C GLN A 180 19.73 -10.46 1.40
N ILE A 181 18.99 -9.75 0.55
CA ILE A 181 18.59 -10.20 -0.77
C ILE A 181 19.77 -9.93 -1.70
N ASP A 182 20.30 -10.99 -2.29
CA ASP A 182 21.49 -10.92 -3.14
C ASP A 182 21.20 -10.34 -4.54
N GLY A 183 22.23 -10.29 -5.38
CA GLY A 183 22.12 -9.81 -6.77
C GLY A 183 21.27 -10.70 -7.69
N SER A 184 20.92 -11.92 -7.26
CA SER A 184 19.97 -12.80 -7.95
C SER A 184 18.52 -12.54 -7.54
N GLY A 185 18.29 -11.71 -6.52
CA GLY A 185 16.97 -11.40 -5.98
C GLY A 185 16.46 -12.42 -4.95
N GLN A 186 17.38 -13.15 -4.31
CA GLN A 186 17.05 -14.15 -3.29
C GLN A 186 17.74 -13.83 -1.96
N GLY A 187 16.99 -13.92 -0.87
CA GLY A 187 17.50 -13.95 0.50
C GLY A 187 17.40 -15.36 1.07
N LYS A 188 18.29 -15.72 1.99
CA LYS A 188 18.27 -17.02 2.67
C LYS A 188 18.28 -16.83 4.19
N ALA A 189 17.34 -17.49 4.86
CA ALA A 189 17.34 -17.71 6.29
C ALA A 189 17.49 -19.20 6.57
N MET A 190 18.17 -19.55 7.65
CA MET A 190 18.61 -20.92 7.93
C MET A 190 18.19 -21.27 9.34
N ASP A 191 18.01 -22.56 9.61
CA ASP A 191 17.84 -23.06 10.97
C ASP A 191 16.63 -22.45 11.73
N LEU A 192 15.54 -22.14 11.03
CA LEU A 192 14.32 -21.57 11.63
C LEU A 192 13.47 -22.65 12.30
N SER A 193 13.01 -22.39 13.54
CA SER A 193 12.01 -23.25 14.18
C SER A 193 10.65 -23.14 13.48
N SER A 194 9.90 -24.24 13.47
CA SER A 194 8.53 -24.29 12.90
C SER A 194 7.61 -23.26 13.58
N GLY A 195 6.81 -22.53 12.80
CA GLY A 195 5.89 -21.51 13.30
C GLY A 195 5.60 -20.39 12.31
N LEU A 196 4.75 -19.43 12.72
CA LEU A 196 4.48 -18.25 11.90
C LEU A 196 5.54 -17.17 12.11
N ILE A 197 5.98 -16.59 11.01
CA ILE A 197 6.96 -15.51 10.95
C ILE A 197 6.41 -14.32 10.17
N ARG A 198 6.99 -13.14 10.42
CA ARG A 198 6.75 -11.91 9.66
C ARG A 198 8.07 -11.38 9.13
N ILE A 199 8.08 -10.91 7.89
CA ILE A 199 9.30 -10.45 7.21
C ILE A 199 9.18 -8.96 6.93
N LYS A 200 10.19 -8.18 7.34
CA LYS A 200 10.36 -6.78 6.95
C LYS A 200 11.52 -6.68 5.97
N ILE A 201 11.37 -5.86 4.93
CA ILE A 201 12.41 -5.59 3.92
C ILE A 201 12.71 -4.08 3.91
N THR A 202 13.98 -3.71 3.74
CA THR A 202 14.42 -2.31 3.55
C THR A 202 14.49 -1.94 2.08
N GLU A 203 14.69 -0.65 1.79
CA GLU A 203 15.00 -0.22 0.43
C GLU A 203 16.27 -0.92 -0.09
N SER A 204 16.32 -1.09 -1.39
CA SER A 204 17.50 -1.59 -2.10
C SER A 204 18.70 -0.65 -1.87
N ALA A 205 19.91 -1.20 -1.83
CA ALA A 205 21.15 -0.42 -1.84
C ALA A 205 21.49 0.12 -3.23
N ASN A 206 20.87 -0.40 -4.30
CA ASN A 206 21.08 0.11 -5.66
C ASN A 206 20.55 1.55 -5.78
N PRO A 207 21.23 2.40 -6.59
CA PRO A 207 20.71 3.69 -7.01
C PRO A 207 19.29 3.56 -7.57
N PHE A 208 18.46 4.57 -7.32
CA PHE A 208 17.15 4.62 -7.95
C PHE A 208 17.29 4.95 -9.42
N GLU A 209 16.75 4.09 -10.26
CA GLU A 209 16.65 4.25 -11.70
C GLU A 209 15.17 4.33 -12.07
N ILE A 210 14.80 5.42 -12.75
CA ILE A 210 13.44 5.61 -13.25
C ILE A 210 13.24 4.62 -14.39
N ASP A 211 12.13 3.90 -14.33
CA ASP A 211 11.66 3.10 -15.45
C ASP A 211 11.39 4.04 -16.60
N GLU A 212 12.14 3.93 -17.68
CA GLU A 212 11.90 4.74 -18.86
C GLU A 212 10.55 4.33 -19.49
N PRO A 213 9.52 5.20 -19.56
CA PRO A 213 8.88 5.41 -20.83
C PRO A 213 9.80 6.35 -21.60
N LEU A 214 10.49 5.87 -22.64
CA LEU A 214 11.23 6.74 -23.57
C LEU A 214 10.34 7.95 -23.88
N ARG A 215 10.67 9.14 -23.34
CA ARG A 215 9.88 10.33 -23.60
C ARG A 215 9.80 10.47 -25.10
N GLN A 216 8.59 10.38 -25.63
CA GLN A 216 8.42 10.33 -27.06
C GLN A 216 8.90 11.65 -27.64
N ASN A 217 9.69 11.59 -28.71
CA ASN A 217 10.09 12.80 -29.41
C ASN A 217 8.84 13.56 -29.86
N ASN A 218 8.78 14.86 -29.56
CA ASN A 218 7.70 15.71 -30.00
C ASN A 218 7.81 15.93 -31.51
N PRO A 219 6.85 15.46 -32.34
CA PRO A 219 6.89 15.68 -33.78
C PRO A 219 6.73 17.15 -34.18
N TYR A 220 6.23 18.00 -33.27
CA TYR A 220 6.03 19.43 -33.49
C TYR A 220 7.20 20.29 -33.03
N TYR A 221 8.23 19.70 -32.40
CA TYR A 221 9.39 20.46 -31.92
C TYR A 221 10.07 21.22 -33.07
N LYS A 222 10.34 22.51 -32.84
CA LYS A 222 11.02 23.39 -33.79
C LYS A 222 11.98 24.31 -33.06
N THR A 223 13.19 24.39 -33.59
CA THR A 223 14.21 25.37 -33.15
C THR A 223 14.13 26.69 -33.92
N ASP A 224 13.27 26.78 -34.93
CA ASP A 224 13.22 27.87 -35.92
C ASP A 224 12.43 29.09 -35.42
N SER A 225 12.86 30.27 -35.87
CA SER A 225 12.36 31.59 -35.53
C SER A 225 11.50 32.24 -36.61
N ASP A 226 11.25 31.59 -37.75
CA ASP A 226 10.44 32.21 -38.81
C ASP A 226 9.02 32.57 -38.33
N ASN A 227 8.73 33.87 -38.32
CA ASN A 227 7.40 34.39 -38.00
C ASN A 227 6.38 34.04 -39.09
N GLY A 228 6.81 33.97 -40.36
CA GLY A 228 5.89 33.72 -41.49
C GLY A 228 5.17 32.39 -41.34
N TYR A 229 5.94 31.29 -41.28
CA TYR A 229 5.40 29.95 -41.09
C TYR A 229 4.71 29.77 -39.72
N PHE A 230 5.25 30.37 -38.66
CA PHE A 230 4.62 30.31 -37.34
C PHE A 230 3.19 30.88 -37.37
N PHE A 231 3.01 32.10 -37.89
CA PHE A 231 1.68 32.72 -37.92
C PHE A 231 0.76 32.10 -38.96
N GLU A 232 1.28 31.43 -40.00
CA GLU A 232 0.45 30.59 -40.89
C GLU A 232 -0.25 29.47 -40.11
N LEU A 233 0.46 28.81 -39.18
CA LEU A 233 -0.12 27.77 -38.33
C LEU A 233 -1.08 28.34 -37.29
N VAL A 234 -0.67 29.40 -36.57
CA VAL A 234 -1.45 29.98 -35.46
C VAL A 234 -2.79 30.55 -35.94
N THR A 235 -2.83 31.13 -37.14
CA THR A 235 -4.06 31.75 -37.67
C THR A 235 -5.13 30.72 -38.04
N LYS A 236 -4.78 29.43 -38.20
CA LYS A 236 -5.72 28.34 -38.53
C LYS A 236 -6.64 28.67 -39.72
N GLY A 237 -6.09 29.33 -40.73
CA GLY A 237 -6.81 29.73 -41.94
C GLY A 237 -7.62 31.04 -41.83
N LYS A 238 -7.62 31.70 -40.66
CA LYS A 238 -8.10 33.08 -40.51
C LYS A 238 -7.12 34.06 -41.15
N SER A 239 -7.60 35.24 -41.54
CA SER A 239 -6.70 36.30 -42.02
C SER A 239 -6.14 37.09 -40.84
N GLY A 240 -4.81 37.12 -40.68
CA GLY A 240 -4.17 37.97 -39.68
C GLY A 240 -4.50 39.45 -39.93
N PHE A 241 -4.63 40.27 -38.88
CA PHE A 241 -4.98 41.70 -39.03
C PHE A 241 -4.00 42.48 -39.93
N TRP A 242 -2.75 42.01 -40.04
CA TRP A 242 -1.71 42.60 -40.87
C TRP A 242 -1.78 42.20 -42.35
N GLN A 243 -2.65 41.26 -42.72
CA GLN A 243 -2.84 40.82 -44.09
C GLN A 243 -3.88 41.68 -44.80
N LYS A 244 -3.62 42.03 -46.06
CA LYS A 244 -4.59 42.75 -46.89
C LYS A 244 -5.81 41.85 -47.14
N LYS A 245 -7.00 42.29 -46.71
CA LYS A 245 -8.26 41.59 -47.03
C LYS A 245 -8.46 41.59 -48.56
N GLY A 246 -8.47 40.42 -49.16
CA GLY A 246 -8.90 40.24 -50.55
C GLY A 246 -10.41 40.46 -50.71
N ILE A 247 -10.90 40.44 -51.95
CA ILE A 247 -12.32 40.71 -52.31
C ILE A 247 -13.30 39.68 -51.68
N ASN A 248 -12.82 38.55 -51.15
CA ASN A 248 -13.62 37.58 -50.39
C ASN A 248 -13.65 37.93 -48.89
N ILE A 249 -14.75 38.54 -48.45
CA ILE A 249 -14.93 39.19 -47.15
C ILE A 249 -15.41 38.21 -46.03
N SER A 250 -15.39 36.88 -46.25
CA SER A 250 -15.99 35.94 -45.29
C SER A 250 -15.04 35.34 -44.24
N ALA A 251 -13.73 35.61 -44.28
CA ALA A 251 -12.80 35.06 -43.29
C ALA A 251 -12.77 35.94 -42.02
N SER A 252 -13.01 35.33 -40.86
CA SER A 252 -12.80 35.97 -39.55
C SER A 252 -11.35 36.46 -39.42
N THR A 253 -11.14 37.63 -38.82
CA THR A 253 -9.80 38.20 -38.57
C THR A 253 -9.14 37.49 -37.39
N TRP A 254 -7.84 37.22 -37.46
CA TRP A 254 -7.01 36.76 -36.34
C TRP A 254 -6.13 37.89 -35.80
N GLY A 255 -5.99 37.96 -34.48
CA GLY A 255 -5.19 38.94 -33.76
C GLY A 255 -5.96 40.20 -33.34
N ASP A 256 -7.29 40.14 -33.33
CA ASP A 256 -8.14 41.14 -32.66
C ASP A 256 -8.26 40.78 -31.16
N MET A 257 -7.17 41.04 -30.42
CA MET A 257 -7.01 40.55 -29.06
C MET A 257 -7.58 41.55 -28.02
N PRO A 258 -8.27 41.07 -26.97
CA PRO A 258 -8.69 41.90 -25.83
C PRO A 258 -7.51 42.25 -24.91
N LEU A 259 -7.70 43.25 -24.03
CA LEU A 259 -6.69 43.69 -23.04
C LEU A 259 -6.29 42.61 -22.02
N MET A 260 -7.20 41.70 -21.66
CA MET A 260 -6.94 40.62 -20.71
C MET A 260 -6.45 39.38 -21.45
N LEU A 261 -5.26 38.88 -21.10
CA LEU A 261 -4.60 37.78 -21.81
C LEU A 261 -5.45 36.50 -21.75
N THR A 262 -6.03 36.22 -20.59
CA THR A 262 -6.92 35.06 -20.36
C THR A 262 -8.22 35.12 -21.16
N SER A 263 -8.62 36.30 -21.67
CA SER A 263 -9.80 36.47 -22.52
C SER A 263 -9.51 36.30 -24.01
N SER A 264 -8.25 36.11 -24.41
CA SER A 264 -7.83 36.10 -25.81
C SER A 264 -7.62 34.67 -26.35
N MET A 265 -8.58 34.17 -27.13
CA MET A 265 -8.43 32.89 -27.83
C MET A 265 -7.26 32.89 -28.81
N ASP A 266 -7.04 34.01 -29.51
CA ASP A 266 -5.94 34.13 -30.46
C ASP A 266 -4.58 34.14 -29.74
N PHE A 267 -4.50 34.73 -28.54
CA PHE A 267 -3.29 34.61 -27.70
C PHE A 267 -3.08 33.18 -27.19
N ASN A 268 -4.16 32.48 -26.81
CA ASN A 268 -4.09 31.08 -26.42
C ASN A 268 -3.51 30.22 -27.56
N ASP A 269 -3.98 30.43 -28.79
CA ASP A 269 -3.47 29.74 -29.99
C ASP A 269 -2.00 30.02 -30.26
N LEU A 270 -1.56 31.27 -30.06
CA LEU A 270 -0.14 31.65 -30.17
C LEU A 270 0.71 30.92 -29.12
N VAL A 271 0.29 30.94 -27.86
CA VAL A 271 1.03 30.31 -26.76
C VAL A 271 1.04 28.79 -26.92
N LEU A 272 -0.06 28.18 -27.35
CA LEU A 272 -0.15 26.75 -27.66
C LEU A 272 0.84 26.35 -28.76
N GLN A 273 0.92 27.13 -29.84
CA GLN A 273 1.87 26.84 -30.92
C GLN A 273 3.32 26.96 -30.44
N GLU A 274 3.63 27.95 -29.60
CA GLU A 274 4.97 28.14 -29.06
C GLU A 274 5.34 27.04 -28.07
N VAL A 275 4.42 26.62 -27.19
CA VAL A 275 4.61 25.46 -26.29
C VAL A 275 4.88 24.18 -27.09
N GLN A 276 4.12 23.95 -28.16
CA GLN A 276 4.32 22.79 -29.05
C GLN A 276 5.68 22.80 -29.74
N TRP A 277 6.21 23.97 -30.10
CA TRP A 277 7.52 24.08 -30.74
C TRP A 277 8.66 24.04 -29.72
N HIS A 278 8.41 24.49 -28.49
CA HIS A 278 9.42 24.66 -27.46
C HIS A 278 9.93 23.34 -26.89
N TYR A 279 9.03 22.43 -26.51
CA TYR A 279 9.39 21.19 -25.82
C TYR A 279 9.78 20.08 -26.79
N SER A 280 10.96 19.47 -26.59
CA SER A 280 11.45 18.37 -27.44
C SER A 280 10.71 17.05 -27.20
N HIS A 281 9.99 16.93 -26.10
CA HIS A 281 9.26 15.72 -25.70
C HIS A 281 7.75 15.94 -25.81
N TYR A 282 7.07 14.91 -26.30
CA TYR A 282 5.65 14.95 -26.58
C TYR A 282 4.83 14.91 -25.28
N GLN A 283 3.87 15.81 -25.18
CA GLN A 283 2.77 15.74 -24.23
C GLN A 283 1.45 15.54 -24.98
N SER A 284 0.45 14.96 -24.31
CA SER A 284 -0.89 14.88 -24.89
C SER A 284 -1.45 16.28 -25.20
N GLN A 285 -2.32 16.39 -26.22
CA GLN A 285 -2.97 17.67 -26.56
C GLN A 285 -3.74 18.28 -25.37
N SER A 286 -4.33 17.45 -24.50
CA SER A 286 -4.98 17.92 -23.26
C SER A 286 -3.97 18.56 -22.32
N ALA A 287 -2.86 17.86 -22.04
CA ALA A 287 -1.82 18.34 -21.14
C ALA A 287 -1.20 19.66 -21.63
N MET A 288 -0.96 19.78 -22.95
CA MET A 288 -0.44 21.02 -23.53
C MET A 288 -1.42 22.19 -23.38
N LYS A 289 -2.72 21.98 -23.63
CA LYS A 289 -3.74 23.03 -23.42
C LYS A 289 -3.83 23.45 -21.96
N GLU A 290 -3.76 22.51 -21.03
CA GLU A 290 -3.75 22.80 -19.61
C GLU A 290 -2.49 23.58 -19.19
N LEU A 291 -1.32 23.24 -19.73
CA LEU A 291 -0.10 24.01 -19.55
C LEU A 291 -0.24 25.44 -20.08
N VAL A 292 -0.81 25.61 -21.27
CA VAL A 292 -1.05 26.94 -21.88
C VAL A 292 -1.95 27.79 -20.99
N ASN A 293 -3.05 27.24 -20.50
CA ASN A 293 -3.96 27.96 -19.61
C ASN A 293 -3.25 28.38 -18.31
N ASP A 294 -2.45 27.49 -17.72
CA ASP A 294 -1.72 27.77 -16.48
C ASP A 294 -0.60 28.79 -16.69
N LEU A 295 0.09 28.73 -17.82
CA LEU A 295 1.10 29.70 -18.20
C LEU A 295 0.50 31.09 -18.43
N ILE A 296 -0.59 31.18 -19.20
CA ILE A 296 -1.28 32.45 -19.44
C ILE A 296 -1.79 33.05 -18.13
N THR A 297 -2.39 32.22 -17.27
CA THR A 297 -2.86 32.66 -15.94
C THR A 297 -1.69 33.13 -15.07
N ALA A 298 -0.57 32.40 -15.06
CA ALA A 298 0.61 32.79 -14.30
C ALA A 298 1.21 34.12 -14.78
N ILE A 299 1.21 34.39 -16.10
CA ILE A 299 1.62 35.68 -16.66
C ILE A 299 0.62 36.78 -16.29
N ASP A 300 -0.68 36.52 -16.40
CA ASP A 300 -1.75 37.50 -16.25
C ASP A 300 -1.95 37.93 -14.78
N VAL A 301 -1.95 36.96 -13.86
CA VAL A 301 -2.14 37.14 -12.41
C VAL A 301 -0.82 37.43 -11.69
N CYS A 302 0.28 36.86 -12.17
CA CYS A 302 1.63 37.05 -11.61
C CYS A 302 1.71 36.66 -10.11
N SER A 303 1.24 35.46 -9.78
CA SER A 303 1.24 34.90 -8.42
C SER A 303 2.09 33.64 -8.28
N ILE A 304 2.53 33.34 -7.06
CA ILE A 304 3.26 32.11 -6.74
C ILE A 304 2.37 30.85 -6.90
N LEU A 305 1.07 30.97 -6.62
CA LEU A 305 0.12 29.85 -6.68
C LEU A 305 -0.12 29.40 -8.12
N ASP A 306 -0.29 30.36 -9.04
CA ASP A 306 -0.46 30.06 -10.47
C ASP A 306 0.86 29.58 -11.09
N THR A 307 1.99 30.12 -10.61
CA THR A 307 3.32 29.64 -11.02
C THR A 307 3.56 28.20 -10.58
N LYS A 308 3.08 27.81 -9.39
CA LYS A 308 3.16 26.42 -8.89
C LYS A 308 2.50 25.45 -9.86
N GLN A 309 1.34 25.80 -10.38
CA GLN A 309 0.58 25.01 -11.34
C GLN A 309 1.29 24.89 -12.68
N CYS A 310 1.76 26.04 -13.19
CA CYS A 310 2.54 26.10 -14.40
C CYS A 310 3.79 25.19 -14.31
N ILE A 311 4.56 25.30 -13.22
CA ILE A 311 5.75 24.47 -13.01
C ILE A 311 5.41 22.98 -12.93
N ALA A 312 4.34 22.60 -12.21
CA ALA A 312 3.91 21.21 -12.13
C ALA A 312 3.65 20.58 -13.52
N ARG A 313 3.18 21.37 -14.49
CA ARG A 313 2.92 20.91 -15.87
C ARG A 313 4.14 20.99 -16.78
N ILE A 314 5.09 21.87 -16.48
CA ILE A 314 6.36 21.99 -17.21
C ILE A 314 7.30 20.83 -16.86
N LEU A 315 7.36 20.42 -15.59
CA LEU A 315 8.34 19.44 -15.09
C LEU A 315 8.43 18.16 -15.96
N PRO A 316 7.33 17.49 -16.34
CA PRO A 316 7.39 16.29 -17.19
C PRO A 316 8.00 16.54 -18.58
N SER A 317 7.88 17.76 -19.11
CA SER A 317 8.47 18.12 -20.41
C SER A 317 9.99 18.29 -20.36
N ILE A 318 10.54 18.63 -19.20
CA ILE A 318 11.93 19.08 -19.08
C ILE A 318 12.86 18.06 -18.44
N ILE A 319 12.39 17.20 -17.52
CA ILE A 319 13.19 16.20 -16.77
C ILE A 319 12.46 14.86 -16.56
N GLU A 320 13.21 13.76 -16.40
CA GLU A 320 12.65 12.39 -16.46
C GLU A 320 11.80 12.10 -15.23
N GLU A 321 12.28 12.55 -14.08
CA GLU A 321 11.60 12.57 -12.80
C GLU A 321 10.47 13.61 -12.71
N GLY A 322 10.13 14.27 -13.82
CA GLY A 322 9.22 15.42 -13.84
C GLY A 322 7.85 15.10 -13.26
N ASP A 323 7.30 13.91 -13.52
CA ASP A 323 6.04 13.45 -12.92
C ASP A 323 6.14 13.26 -11.40
N ILE A 324 7.30 12.80 -10.91
CA ILE A 324 7.55 12.61 -9.47
C ILE A 324 7.61 13.98 -8.79
N LEU A 325 8.38 14.90 -9.37
CA LEU A 325 8.54 16.25 -8.81
C LEU A 325 7.26 17.07 -8.91
N ALA A 326 6.48 16.93 -9.98
CA ALA A 326 5.17 17.56 -10.11
C ALA A 326 4.21 17.08 -9.01
N ALA A 327 4.21 15.78 -8.73
CA ALA A 327 3.41 15.20 -7.65
C ALA A 327 3.87 15.70 -6.27
N LEU A 328 5.18 15.79 -6.03
CA LEU A 328 5.74 16.33 -4.79
C LEU A 328 5.42 17.81 -4.59
N LEU A 329 5.48 18.61 -5.67
CA LEU A 329 5.13 20.03 -5.64
C LEU A 329 3.67 20.22 -5.23
N CYS A 330 2.77 19.39 -5.78
CA CYS A 330 1.33 19.49 -5.53
C CYS A 330 0.83 18.55 -4.43
N LEU A 331 1.71 17.98 -3.60
CA LEU A 331 1.36 16.96 -2.62
C LEU A 331 0.33 17.48 -1.61
N LYS A 332 -0.70 16.68 -1.31
CA LYS A 332 -1.68 17.00 -0.27
C LYS A 332 -1.08 16.75 1.12
N GLU A 333 -1.41 17.62 2.09
CA GLU A 333 -0.91 17.51 3.47
C GLU A 333 -1.28 16.19 4.16
N SER A 334 -2.37 15.53 3.73
CA SER A 334 -2.80 14.23 4.27
C SER A 334 -2.05 13.03 3.69
N GLU A 335 -1.18 13.23 2.71
CA GLU A 335 -0.46 12.15 2.04
C GLU A 335 0.67 11.61 2.92
N THR A 336 1.02 10.33 2.76
CA THR A 336 1.99 9.66 3.63
C THR A 336 3.31 9.38 2.92
N ALA A 337 4.42 9.34 3.67
CA ALA A 337 5.72 8.95 3.11
C ALA A 337 5.68 7.56 2.47
N ASN A 338 4.97 6.60 3.10
CA ASN A 338 4.78 5.27 2.55
C ASN A 338 4.19 5.28 1.14
N ASN A 339 3.14 6.09 0.93
CA ASN A 339 2.48 6.20 -0.37
C ASN A 339 3.36 6.93 -1.39
N VAL A 340 4.05 8.00 -1.01
CA VAL A 340 4.97 8.72 -1.91
C VAL A 340 6.10 7.80 -2.38
N PHE A 341 6.73 7.06 -1.48
CA PHE A 341 7.80 6.12 -1.88
C PHE A 341 7.24 4.93 -2.66
N ALA A 342 6.03 4.44 -2.34
CA ALA A 342 5.35 3.44 -3.16
C ALA A 342 5.04 3.97 -4.59
N PHE A 343 4.70 5.24 -4.72
CA PHE A 343 4.48 5.91 -6.00
C PHE A 343 5.76 6.03 -6.82
N MET A 344 6.89 6.30 -6.16
CA MET A 344 8.20 6.27 -6.82
C MET A 344 8.58 4.85 -7.25
N ARG A 345 8.38 3.82 -6.41
CA ARG A 345 8.65 2.40 -6.77
C ARG A 345 7.77 1.88 -7.91
N HIS A 346 6.66 2.56 -8.23
CA HIS A 346 5.86 2.28 -9.42
C HIS A 346 6.48 2.83 -10.71
N ARG A 347 7.35 3.83 -10.60
CA ARG A 347 8.01 4.55 -11.71
C ARG A 347 9.49 4.23 -11.84
N GLY A 348 10.04 3.35 -11.01
CA GLY A 348 11.45 3.06 -10.99
C GLY A 348 11.82 2.00 -9.97
N LYS A 349 13.08 1.56 -10.04
CA LYS A 349 13.66 0.51 -9.19
C LYS A 349 14.86 1.08 -8.44
N GLY A 350 15.21 0.46 -7.30
CA GLY A 350 16.31 0.93 -6.45
C GLY A 350 15.81 1.69 -5.22
N ASN A 351 16.54 2.72 -4.79
CA ASN A 351 16.29 3.41 -3.51
C ASN A 351 15.66 4.81 -3.68
N PRO A 352 14.33 4.94 -3.66
CA PRO A 352 13.69 6.25 -3.84
C PRO A 352 13.99 7.23 -2.70
N GLN A 353 14.18 6.75 -1.46
CA GLN A 353 14.53 7.60 -0.32
C GLN A 353 15.91 8.23 -0.50
N ASN A 354 16.93 7.44 -0.86
CA ASN A 354 18.28 7.96 -1.06
C ASN A 354 18.35 8.87 -2.28
N TYR A 355 17.60 8.55 -3.35
CA TYR A 355 17.51 9.38 -4.54
C TYR A 355 17.03 10.81 -4.23
N LEU A 356 15.93 10.94 -3.47
CA LEU A 356 15.43 12.26 -3.09
C LEU A 356 16.34 12.98 -2.08
N LYS A 357 17.00 12.21 -1.20
CA LYS A 357 17.96 12.76 -0.23
C LYS A 357 19.16 13.42 -0.90
N GLU A 358 19.68 12.81 -1.96
CA GLU A 358 20.84 13.26 -2.71
C GLU A 358 20.46 14.09 -3.95
N TYR A 359 19.18 14.45 -4.09
CA TYR A 359 18.67 15.12 -5.28
C TYR A 359 19.33 16.49 -5.51
N ASN A 360 19.69 16.79 -6.76
CA ASN A 360 20.36 18.02 -7.13
C ASN A 360 19.36 19.17 -7.37
N TRP A 361 18.89 19.76 -6.27
CA TRP A 361 17.96 20.89 -6.27
C TRP A 361 18.49 22.14 -6.99
N ILE A 362 19.82 22.32 -7.04
CA ILE A 362 20.45 23.47 -7.72
C ILE A 362 20.28 23.35 -9.23
N GLU A 363 20.55 22.15 -9.77
CA GLU A 363 20.38 21.89 -11.19
C GLU A 363 18.90 21.97 -11.60
N LEU A 364 17.98 21.50 -10.75
CA LEU A 364 16.54 21.67 -10.98
C LEU A 364 16.14 23.14 -11.12
N LYS A 365 16.55 24.00 -10.17
CA LYS A 365 16.28 25.46 -10.23
C LYS A 365 16.82 26.06 -11.52
N LYS A 366 18.07 25.72 -11.88
CA LYS A 366 18.71 26.23 -13.10
C LYS A 366 17.94 25.82 -14.35
N ARG A 367 17.53 24.55 -14.44
CA ARG A 367 16.82 24.01 -15.60
C ARG A 367 15.44 24.62 -15.76
N LEU A 368 14.67 24.73 -14.68
CA LEU A 368 13.37 25.42 -14.68
C LEU A 368 13.48 26.88 -15.11
N ASN A 369 14.42 27.63 -14.52
CA ASN A 369 14.60 29.04 -14.87
C ASN A 369 15.03 29.23 -16.33
N THR A 370 15.92 28.38 -16.83
CA THR A 370 16.39 28.44 -18.22
C THR A 370 15.25 28.16 -19.21
N ASP A 371 14.43 27.14 -18.92
CA ASP A 371 13.30 26.74 -19.76
C ASP A 371 12.20 27.81 -19.79
N ILE A 372 11.76 28.26 -18.61
CA ILE A 372 10.71 29.27 -18.46
C ILE A 372 11.12 30.59 -19.09
N ASP A 373 12.35 31.05 -18.88
CA ASP A 373 12.86 32.26 -19.55
C ASP A 373 12.85 32.08 -21.07
N ALA A 374 13.42 30.98 -21.59
CA ALA A 374 13.47 30.75 -23.04
C ALA A 374 12.08 30.69 -23.69
N LEU A 375 11.09 30.08 -23.04
CA LEU A 375 9.71 30.03 -23.53
C LEU A 375 9.07 31.43 -23.52
N LEU A 376 9.18 32.15 -22.40
CA LEU A 376 8.61 33.49 -22.25
C LEU A 376 9.26 34.50 -23.21
N GLN A 377 10.56 34.41 -23.46
CA GLN A 377 11.24 35.26 -24.45
C GLN A 377 10.72 35.00 -25.87
N LYS A 378 10.49 33.74 -26.25
CA LYS A 378 9.89 33.41 -27.55
C LYS A 378 8.50 34.02 -27.68
N ILE A 379 7.62 33.83 -26.69
CA ILE A 379 6.27 34.41 -26.66
C ILE A 379 6.35 35.95 -26.75
N LYS A 380 7.22 36.58 -25.95
CA LYS A 380 7.45 38.03 -25.96
C LYS A 380 7.84 38.53 -27.34
N ASN A 381 8.76 37.84 -28.02
CA ASN A 381 9.21 38.20 -29.37
C ASN A 381 8.08 38.10 -30.40
N ARG A 382 7.18 37.10 -30.30
CA ARG A 382 6.00 37.00 -31.17
C ARG A 382 5.05 38.18 -30.97
N ILE A 383 4.83 38.60 -29.72
CA ILE A 383 4.00 39.78 -29.41
C ILE A 383 4.66 41.07 -29.89
N SER A 384 5.98 41.24 -29.71
CA SER A 384 6.70 42.40 -30.25
C SER A 384 6.58 42.48 -31.77
N TRP A 385 6.67 41.35 -32.47
CA TRP A 385 6.46 41.32 -33.91
C TRP A 385 5.03 41.74 -34.31
N LEU A 386 4.00 41.29 -33.58
CA LEU A 386 2.62 41.71 -33.80
C LEU A 386 2.43 43.21 -33.54
N GLN A 387 3.08 43.76 -32.51
CA GLN A 387 3.09 45.19 -32.24
C GLN A 387 3.65 45.98 -33.43
N GLU A 388 4.80 45.57 -33.97
CA GLU A 388 5.39 46.20 -35.17
C GLU A 388 4.46 46.11 -36.38
N GLN A 389 3.74 44.99 -36.57
CA GLN A 389 2.77 44.87 -37.66
C GLN A 389 1.55 45.79 -37.45
N ALA A 390 1.09 45.95 -36.21
CA ALA A 390 -0.02 46.84 -35.88
C ALA A 390 0.34 48.30 -36.14
N GLU A 391 1.57 48.72 -35.81
CA GLU A 391 2.09 50.05 -36.13
C GLU A 391 2.15 50.29 -37.65
N ARG A 392 2.69 49.34 -38.41
CA ARG A 392 2.75 49.42 -39.89
C ARG A 392 1.37 49.52 -40.54
N CYS A 393 0.37 48.89 -39.94
CA CYS A 393 -1.01 48.90 -40.43
C CYS A 393 -1.85 50.06 -39.83
N ASN A 394 -1.26 50.93 -39.02
CA ASN A 394 -1.94 52.02 -38.30
C ASN A 394 -3.07 51.58 -37.35
N TYR A 395 -2.96 50.39 -36.75
CA TYR A 395 -3.86 49.91 -35.69
C TYR A 395 -3.38 50.39 -34.31
N ALA A 396 -3.59 51.68 -34.01
CA ALA A 396 -3.09 52.31 -32.78
C ALA A 396 -3.56 51.63 -31.49
N TYR A 397 -4.82 51.19 -31.42
CA TYR A 397 -5.35 50.48 -30.25
C TYR A 397 -4.62 49.15 -29.98
N LEU A 398 -4.42 48.33 -31.03
CA LEU A 398 -3.69 47.06 -30.91
C LEU A 398 -2.22 47.30 -30.55
N ALA A 399 -1.56 48.24 -31.22
CA ALA A 399 -0.14 48.51 -31.03
C ALA A 399 0.16 49.11 -29.64
N SER A 400 -0.51 50.21 -29.29
CA SER A 400 -0.14 51.05 -28.14
C SER A 400 -0.86 50.67 -26.85
N GLU A 401 -2.03 50.02 -26.93
CA GLU A 401 -2.76 49.58 -25.73
C GLU A 401 -2.63 48.08 -25.52
N VAL A 402 -3.10 47.25 -26.46
CA VAL A 402 -3.18 45.79 -26.26
C VAL A 402 -1.81 45.14 -26.18
N PHE A 403 -1.00 45.23 -27.24
CA PHE A 403 0.30 44.54 -27.26
C PHE A 403 1.31 45.13 -26.27
N THR A 404 1.23 46.43 -25.96
CA THR A 404 2.00 47.04 -24.86
C THR A 404 1.68 46.37 -23.52
N VAL A 405 0.40 46.23 -23.17
CA VAL A 405 -0.03 45.57 -21.93
C VAL A 405 0.46 44.12 -21.88
N TYR A 406 0.39 43.39 -22.99
CA TYR A 406 0.87 42.01 -23.05
C TYR A 406 2.38 41.92 -22.81
N LEU A 407 3.16 42.77 -23.48
CA LEU A 407 4.61 42.83 -23.31
C LEU A 407 5.00 43.23 -21.89
N ASP A 408 4.26 44.14 -21.26
CA ASP A 408 4.48 44.56 -19.88
C ASP A 408 4.21 43.41 -18.91
N LYS A 409 3.06 42.72 -19.03
CA LYS A 409 2.74 41.56 -18.16
C LYS A 409 3.76 40.44 -18.30
N ILE A 410 4.14 40.09 -19.53
CA ILE A 410 5.19 39.09 -19.78
C ILE A 410 6.52 39.54 -19.15
N SER A 411 6.89 40.82 -19.29
CA SER A 411 8.13 41.36 -18.72
C SER A 411 8.13 41.42 -17.19
N VAL A 412 6.98 41.69 -16.58
CA VAL A 412 6.80 41.64 -15.12
C VAL A 412 6.93 40.20 -14.63
N TYR A 413 6.28 39.26 -15.30
CA TYR A 413 6.35 37.84 -14.94
C TYR A 413 7.77 37.28 -15.11
N LEU A 414 8.45 37.59 -16.23
CA LEU A 414 9.87 37.24 -16.48
C LEU A 414 10.80 37.69 -15.34
N LYS A 415 10.55 38.85 -14.74
CA LYS A 415 11.36 39.37 -13.62
C LYS A 415 11.09 38.66 -12.31
N LYS A 416 9.84 38.23 -12.06
CA LYS A 416 9.43 37.58 -10.80
C LYS A 416 9.56 36.06 -10.81
N SER A 417 9.49 35.42 -11.97
CA SER A 417 9.49 33.97 -12.08
C SER A 417 10.70 33.29 -11.43
N PRO A 418 11.94 33.85 -11.44
CA PRO A 418 13.07 33.20 -10.78
C PRO A 418 12.90 33.09 -9.25
N ASP A 419 12.30 34.12 -8.63
CA ASP A 419 12.00 34.12 -7.19
C ASP A 419 10.93 33.07 -6.86
N TYR A 420 9.86 32.99 -7.66
CA TYR A 420 8.82 31.97 -7.49
C TYR A 420 9.37 30.55 -7.69
N VAL A 421 10.18 30.32 -8.72
CA VAL A 421 10.85 29.03 -8.95
C VAL A 421 11.72 28.67 -7.75
N SER A 422 12.50 29.62 -7.22
CA SER A 422 13.34 29.34 -6.05
C SER A 422 12.51 28.94 -4.84
N SER A 423 11.47 29.72 -4.51
CA SER A 423 10.60 29.43 -3.36
C SER A 423 9.91 28.07 -3.46
N LEU A 424 9.38 27.74 -4.64
CA LEU A 424 8.67 26.47 -4.87
C LEU A 424 9.60 25.25 -4.85
N VAL A 425 10.84 25.41 -5.33
CA VAL A 425 11.84 24.33 -5.22
C VAL A 425 12.31 24.15 -3.78
N ASP A 426 12.43 25.23 -3.01
CA ASP A 426 12.76 25.14 -1.57
C ASP A 426 11.60 24.52 -0.76
N GLU A 427 10.35 24.80 -1.14
CA GLU A 427 9.16 24.11 -0.62
C GLU A 427 9.25 22.60 -0.86
N MET A 428 9.48 22.16 -2.11
CA MET A 428 9.65 20.74 -2.43
C MET A 428 10.78 20.08 -1.63
N LYS A 429 11.93 20.75 -1.52
CA LYS A 429 13.06 20.25 -0.72
C LYS A 429 12.70 20.05 0.75
N THR A 430 11.90 20.97 1.30
CA THR A 430 11.40 20.87 2.68
C THR A 430 10.45 19.68 2.82
N THR A 431 9.49 19.53 1.91
CA THR A 431 8.57 18.38 1.86
C THR A 431 9.32 17.06 1.76
N VAL A 432 10.35 16.98 0.91
CA VAL A 432 11.19 15.78 0.81
C VAL A 432 11.90 15.47 2.13
N SER A 433 12.42 16.49 2.81
CA SER A 433 13.13 16.31 4.08
C SER A 433 12.20 15.72 5.15
N THR A 434 10.96 16.22 5.23
CA THR A 434 9.96 15.68 6.16
C THR A 434 9.54 14.25 5.81
N LEU A 435 9.42 13.91 4.52
CA LEU A 435 9.06 12.55 4.09
C LEU A 435 10.18 11.54 4.39
N ILE A 436 11.45 11.95 4.30
CA ILE A 436 12.60 11.06 4.57
C ILE A 436 12.73 10.75 6.08
N GLU A 437 12.32 11.66 6.95
CA GLU A 437 12.34 11.47 8.41
C GLU A 437 11.22 10.53 8.91
N ASP A 438 10.23 10.24 8.08
CA ASP A 438 9.14 9.30 8.41
C ASP A 438 9.64 7.84 8.42
N ASN A 439 9.44 7.17 9.54
CA ASN A 439 9.86 5.78 9.76
C ASN A 439 8.80 4.75 9.34
N GLU A 440 7.58 5.16 9.02
CA GLU A 440 6.46 4.29 8.65
C GLU A 440 6.46 3.96 7.14
N VAL A 441 7.63 3.69 6.57
CA VAL A 441 7.77 3.29 5.16
C VAL A 441 7.83 1.77 5.05
N HIS A 442 6.94 1.20 4.25
CA HIS A 442 6.87 -0.23 3.99
C HIS A 442 7.22 -0.54 2.54
N VAL A 443 8.31 -1.28 2.35
CA VAL A 443 8.79 -1.70 1.02
C VAL A 443 7.95 -2.82 0.44
N ILE A 444 7.26 -3.60 1.27
CA ILE A 444 6.37 -4.70 0.84
C ILE A 444 4.91 -4.33 1.04
N LYS A 445 4.05 -4.79 0.12
CA LYS A 445 2.61 -4.45 0.08
C LYS A 445 1.85 -4.93 1.31
N SER A 446 2.28 -6.03 1.94
CA SER A 446 1.61 -6.63 3.09
C SER A 446 2.60 -6.82 4.24
N PRO A 447 3.00 -5.72 4.93
CA PRO A 447 4.06 -5.74 5.95
C PRO A 447 3.71 -6.56 7.21
N ASN A 448 2.42 -6.85 7.40
CA ASN A 448 1.89 -7.63 8.52
C ASN A 448 1.46 -9.05 8.12
N ALA A 449 1.73 -9.47 6.87
CA ALA A 449 1.46 -10.83 6.44
C ALA A 449 2.30 -11.83 7.25
N ARG A 450 1.67 -12.94 7.61
CA ARG A 450 2.31 -14.05 8.32
C ARG A 450 2.60 -15.18 7.35
N HIS A 451 3.76 -15.80 7.51
CA HIS A 451 4.24 -16.89 6.66
C HIS A 451 4.68 -18.05 7.54
N ALA A 452 4.51 -19.28 7.07
CA ALA A 452 5.02 -20.47 7.75
C ALA A 452 6.52 -20.62 7.50
N SER A 453 7.33 -20.81 8.54
CA SER A 453 8.79 -21.01 8.40
C SER A 453 9.13 -22.32 7.70
N GLU A 454 8.27 -23.34 7.81
CA GLU A 454 8.37 -24.64 7.13
C GLU A 454 8.03 -24.62 5.63
N GLY A 455 7.62 -23.47 5.08
CA GLY A 455 7.15 -23.35 3.70
C GLY A 455 8.24 -23.45 2.63
N GLY A 456 9.52 -23.49 3.01
CA GLY A 456 10.70 -23.56 2.13
C GLY A 456 10.98 -22.29 1.31
N SER A 457 9.94 -21.56 0.90
CA SER A 457 10.08 -20.25 0.26
C SER A 457 8.92 -19.31 0.54
N VAL A 458 9.22 -18.01 0.64
CA VAL A 458 8.25 -16.93 0.74
C VAL A 458 8.42 -15.97 -0.42
N GLU A 459 7.34 -15.70 -1.15
CA GLU A 459 7.28 -14.68 -2.20
C GLU A 459 6.54 -13.44 -1.72
N LEU A 460 7.24 -12.31 -1.74
CA LEU A 460 6.75 -10.99 -1.34
C LEU A 460 6.61 -10.09 -2.57
N VAL A 461 5.75 -9.09 -2.45
CA VAL A 461 5.52 -8.10 -3.51
C VAL A 461 5.87 -6.72 -2.99
N VAL A 462 6.67 -5.98 -3.77
CA VAL A 462 7.04 -4.59 -3.50
C VAL A 462 5.77 -3.72 -3.45
N ASN A 463 5.69 -2.84 -2.45
CA ASN A 463 4.62 -1.88 -2.32
C ASN A 463 4.78 -0.78 -3.39
N THR A 464 3.81 -0.72 -4.29
CA THR A 464 3.75 0.27 -5.36
C THR A 464 2.33 0.80 -5.49
N ILE A 465 2.18 2.10 -5.77
CA ILE A 465 0.88 2.71 -6.11
C ILE A 465 1.04 3.58 -7.36
N SER A 466 0.01 3.66 -8.20
CA SER A 466 0.13 4.40 -9.48
C SER A 466 -0.02 5.92 -9.31
N ARG A 467 -0.66 6.37 -8.22
CA ARG A 467 -1.02 7.77 -7.95
C ARG A 467 -0.88 8.09 -6.46
N VAL A 468 -0.63 9.37 -6.17
CA VAL A 468 -0.71 9.99 -4.84
C VAL A 468 -1.75 11.10 -4.86
N ASP A 469 -2.28 11.44 -3.69
CA ASP A 469 -3.18 12.56 -3.53
C ASP A 469 -2.41 13.87 -3.68
N VAL A 470 -2.74 14.58 -4.75
CA VAL A 470 -2.28 15.94 -5.00
C VAL A 470 -3.43 16.91 -4.74
N VAL A 471 -3.11 18.08 -4.21
CA VAL A 471 -4.06 19.18 -4.08
C VAL A 471 -4.52 19.56 -5.48
N ALA A 472 -5.78 19.27 -5.78
CA ALA A 472 -6.46 19.87 -6.91
C ALA A 472 -6.59 21.37 -6.61
N LEU A 473 -5.66 22.13 -7.16
CA LEU A 473 -5.51 23.55 -6.90
C LEU A 473 -6.63 24.32 -7.64
N GLY A 474 -7.75 24.53 -6.92
CA GLY A 474 -8.80 25.52 -7.16
C GLY A 474 -9.65 25.36 -8.42
N TRP A 475 -10.90 25.82 -8.35
CA TRP A 475 -11.73 26.04 -9.54
C TRP A 475 -11.08 27.10 -10.43
N LYS A 476 -10.94 26.81 -11.72
CA LYS A 476 -10.45 27.77 -12.72
C LYS A 476 -11.62 28.21 -13.60
N PRO A 477 -11.76 29.50 -13.92
CA PRO A 477 -12.72 29.94 -14.91
C PRO A 477 -12.34 29.37 -16.29
N VAL A 478 -13.30 28.73 -16.97
CA VAL A 478 -13.14 28.20 -18.33
C VAL A 478 -14.20 28.84 -19.23
N GLN A 479 -13.86 29.17 -20.47
CA GLN A 479 -14.79 29.78 -21.41
C GLN A 479 -15.65 28.73 -22.12
N GLY A 480 -16.97 28.96 -22.17
CA GLY A 480 -17.92 28.39 -23.13
C GLY A 480 -18.73 29.51 -23.82
N ASP A 481 -19.27 29.26 -25.00
CA ASP A 481 -19.96 30.24 -25.87
C ASP A 481 -21.38 30.67 -25.39
N PHE A 482 -21.62 30.67 -24.09
CA PHE A 482 -22.88 31.16 -23.51
C PHE A 482 -22.61 32.31 -22.54
N PRO A 483 -23.54 33.27 -22.38
CA PRO A 483 -23.40 34.34 -21.41
C PRO A 483 -23.63 33.79 -19.98
N LEU A 484 -22.71 32.98 -19.47
CA LEU A 484 -22.70 32.48 -18.10
C LEU A 484 -21.30 31.96 -17.73
N LEU A 485 -20.86 32.22 -16.49
CA LEU A 485 -19.72 31.55 -15.86
C LEU A 485 -19.96 30.03 -15.86
N VAL A 486 -19.17 29.28 -16.64
CA VAL A 486 -19.11 27.83 -16.57
C VAL A 486 -17.84 27.45 -15.79
N PHE A 487 -18.03 26.70 -14.70
CA PHE A 487 -16.94 26.13 -13.92
C PHE A 487 -16.79 24.64 -14.26
N GLU A 488 -15.60 24.21 -14.67
CA GLU A 488 -15.32 22.83 -15.05
C GLU A 488 -14.91 22.01 -13.79
N THR A 489 -15.63 20.92 -13.50
CA THR A 489 -15.22 19.95 -12.46
C THR A 489 -14.33 18.86 -13.05
N LYS A 490 -13.56 18.19 -12.19
CA LYS A 490 -12.68 17.05 -12.51
C LYS A 490 -13.38 15.86 -13.21
N ASN A 491 -14.72 15.84 -13.29
CA ASN A 491 -15.52 14.73 -13.82
C ASN A 491 -16.20 14.99 -15.18
N LYS A 492 -15.80 16.03 -15.94
CA LYS A 492 -16.33 16.28 -17.30
C LYS A 492 -17.87 16.35 -17.35
N MET A 493 -18.46 17.39 -16.77
CA MET A 493 -19.85 17.74 -17.10
C MET A 493 -19.86 18.50 -18.42
N ASP A 494 -19.81 17.77 -19.53
CA ASP A 494 -20.08 18.32 -20.87
C ASP A 494 -20.57 17.24 -21.83
N ASP A 495 -21.68 16.59 -21.48
CA ASP A 495 -22.49 15.87 -22.46
C ASP A 495 -23.98 16.21 -22.27
N PHE A 496 -24.71 16.23 -23.39
CA PHE A 496 -26.14 16.54 -23.44
C PHE A 496 -27.03 15.31 -23.13
N ASP A 497 -26.44 14.14 -22.88
CA ASP A 497 -27.09 12.82 -22.88
C ASP A 497 -26.70 11.93 -21.67
N ALA A 498 -26.25 12.52 -20.56
CA ALA A 498 -25.66 11.82 -19.42
C ALA A 498 -26.69 10.92 -18.70
N PRO A 499 -26.56 9.58 -18.77
CA PRO A 499 -27.41 8.64 -18.04
C PRO A 499 -26.98 8.44 -16.58
N ASP A 500 -25.93 9.14 -16.12
CA ASP A 500 -25.25 8.94 -14.83
C ASP A 500 -25.37 10.14 -13.86
N MET A 501 -26.40 10.97 -14.03
CA MET A 501 -26.77 12.00 -13.05
C MET A 501 -27.28 11.37 -11.74
N THR A 502 -26.36 11.03 -10.83
CA THR A 502 -26.62 10.80 -9.42
C THR A 502 -25.81 11.78 -8.58
N TYR A 503 -26.49 12.76 -7.97
CA TYR A 503 -25.90 13.56 -6.90
C TYR A 503 -26.48 13.06 -5.59
N SER A 504 -25.69 12.26 -4.86
CA SER A 504 -26.20 11.52 -3.69
C SER A 504 -27.40 10.62 -4.06
N ASP A 505 -28.36 10.45 -3.14
CA ASP A 505 -29.54 9.56 -3.28
C ASP A 505 -30.71 10.13 -4.11
N GLU A 506 -30.53 11.21 -4.88
CA GLU A 506 -31.63 11.84 -5.65
C GLU A 506 -31.54 11.56 -7.17
N THR A 507 -32.70 11.28 -7.78
CA THR A 507 -32.82 10.97 -9.22
C THR A 507 -32.90 12.23 -10.09
N LYS A 508 -32.52 12.10 -11.36
CA LYS A 508 -32.62 13.14 -12.40
C LYS A 508 -33.97 13.84 -12.43
N GLU A 509 -35.08 13.10 -12.40
CA GLU A 509 -36.43 13.70 -12.47
C GLU A 509 -36.74 14.57 -11.24
N LYS A 510 -36.13 14.29 -10.09
CA LYS A 510 -36.33 15.06 -8.86
C LYS A 510 -35.51 16.35 -8.86
N ILE A 511 -34.29 16.30 -9.39
CA ILE A 511 -33.45 17.47 -9.63
C ILE A 511 -34.11 18.41 -10.64
N GLU A 512 -34.66 17.88 -11.73
CA GLU A 512 -35.38 18.66 -12.74
C GLU A 512 -36.73 19.22 -12.23
N SER A 513 -37.31 18.61 -11.19
CA SER A 513 -38.55 19.09 -10.57
C SER A 513 -38.40 20.39 -9.75
N TYR A 514 -37.17 20.80 -9.43
CA TYR A 514 -36.88 22.07 -8.77
C TYR A 514 -37.15 23.30 -9.66
N GLY A 515 -37.47 23.08 -10.94
CA GLY A 515 -38.12 24.06 -11.80
C GLY A 515 -37.17 24.92 -12.63
N PHE A 516 -37.66 25.31 -13.80
CA PHE A 516 -37.03 26.28 -14.70
C PHE A 516 -36.61 27.55 -13.93
N MET A 517 -35.34 27.93 -14.08
CA MET A 517 -34.77 29.22 -13.64
C MET A 517 -35.70 30.38 -14.06
N LYS A 518 -36.48 30.92 -13.11
CA LYS A 518 -37.07 32.25 -13.27
C LYS A 518 -36.02 33.28 -12.85
N PRO A 519 -35.67 34.26 -13.70
CA PRO A 519 -34.82 35.38 -13.29
C PRO A 519 -35.45 36.12 -12.10
N PHE A 520 -34.62 36.52 -11.14
CA PHE A 520 -35.04 37.25 -9.95
C PHE A 520 -35.53 38.66 -10.34
N LYS A 521 -36.77 39.00 -9.96
CA LYS A 521 -37.43 40.25 -10.36
C LYS A 521 -37.00 41.41 -9.45
N GLN A 522 -36.21 42.38 -9.93
CA GLN A 522 -35.85 43.57 -9.14
C GLN A 522 -36.22 44.92 -9.77
N SER A 523 -36.34 45.05 -11.09
CA SER A 523 -36.90 46.27 -11.70
C SER A 523 -37.59 46.01 -13.03
N GLU A 524 -38.68 46.75 -13.27
CA GLU A 524 -39.55 46.63 -14.43
C GLU A 524 -39.61 47.99 -15.14
N TYR A 525 -39.12 48.04 -16.39
CA TYR A 525 -39.17 49.24 -17.22
C TYR A 525 -40.00 48.96 -18.47
N TYR A 526 -41.13 49.65 -18.62
CA TYR A 526 -41.99 49.52 -19.80
C TYR A 526 -41.58 50.52 -20.89
N SER A 527 -41.01 50.01 -22.00
CA SER A 527 -40.68 50.83 -23.16
C SER A 527 -41.94 51.13 -23.96
N HIS A 528 -42.47 52.35 -23.80
CA HIS A 528 -43.68 52.79 -24.52
C HIS A 528 -43.48 52.84 -26.05
N ARG A 529 -42.22 52.94 -26.51
CA ARG A 529 -41.89 53.01 -27.93
C ARG A 529 -41.81 51.62 -28.59
N GLU A 530 -41.38 50.61 -27.83
CA GLU A 530 -41.16 49.26 -28.36
C GLU A 530 -42.23 48.25 -27.91
N GLY A 531 -43.17 48.66 -27.05
CA GLY A 531 -44.35 47.88 -26.71
C GLY A 531 -44.10 46.68 -25.80
N TYR A 532 -42.88 46.52 -25.27
CA TYR A 532 -42.53 45.45 -24.33
C TYR A 532 -41.88 45.97 -23.05
N THR A 533 -42.01 45.16 -22.01
CA THR A 533 -41.42 45.39 -20.70
C THR A 533 -40.01 44.80 -20.64
N ARG A 534 -39.02 45.61 -20.25
CA ARG A 534 -37.67 45.14 -19.91
C ARG A 534 -37.58 44.88 -18.41
N TYR A 535 -37.01 43.74 -18.06
CA TYR A 535 -36.64 43.39 -16.70
C TYR A 535 -35.13 43.54 -16.54
N SER A 536 -34.68 44.24 -15.50
CA SER A 536 -33.25 44.33 -15.16
C SER A 536 -32.98 43.87 -13.74
N GLU A 537 -31.89 43.11 -13.59
CA GLU A 537 -31.30 42.69 -12.32
C GLU A 537 -30.05 43.53 -12.06
N ASP A 538 -29.90 44.04 -10.83
CA ASP A 538 -28.66 44.61 -10.35
C ASP A 538 -27.76 43.49 -9.82
N GLN A 539 -27.00 42.87 -10.73
CA GLN A 539 -26.07 41.77 -10.42
C GLN A 539 -24.71 42.25 -9.89
N PHE A 540 -24.52 43.56 -9.65
CA PHE A 540 -23.18 44.13 -9.42
C PHE A 540 -23.01 44.92 -8.13
N ALA A 541 -24.06 45.11 -7.32
CA ALA A 541 -23.95 45.86 -6.07
C ALA A 541 -23.70 45.00 -4.81
N LEU A 542 -23.89 43.67 -4.86
CA LEU A 542 -23.91 42.82 -3.66
C LEU A 542 -22.75 41.81 -3.60
N PRO A 543 -22.12 41.60 -2.43
CA PRO A 543 -21.13 40.55 -2.22
C PRO A 543 -21.72 39.14 -2.41
N ALA A 544 -20.91 38.20 -2.90
CA ALA A 544 -21.32 36.80 -3.15
C ALA A 544 -21.97 36.11 -1.94
N SER A 545 -21.53 36.41 -0.72
CA SER A 545 -22.10 35.86 0.52
C SER A 545 -23.55 36.29 0.77
N GLU A 546 -23.95 37.45 0.27
CA GLU A 546 -25.31 37.98 0.40
C GLU A 546 -26.26 37.36 -0.64
N HIS A 547 -25.70 36.92 -1.78
CA HIS A 547 -26.42 36.12 -2.77
C HIS A 547 -26.78 34.72 -2.23
N PHE A 548 -25.85 34.04 -1.58
CA PHE A 548 -26.10 32.70 -1.00
C PHE A 548 -27.14 32.73 0.12
N LYS A 549 -27.09 33.74 1.01
CA LYS A 549 -28.11 33.93 2.06
C LYS A 549 -29.54 34.06 1.53
N ARG A 550 -29.69 34.63 0.32
CA ARG A 550 -31.00 34.82 -0.32
C ARG A 550 -31.50 33.55 -0.99
N MET A 551 -30.61 32.69 -1.47
CA MET A 551 -30.99 31.35 -1.95
C MET A 551 -31.47 30.45 -0.81
N ASP A 552 -30.81 30.50 0.35
CA ASP A 552 -31.20 29.72 1.53
C ASP A 552 -32.57 30.14 2.12
N GLN A 553 -33.03 31.36 1.88
CA GLN A 553 -34.35 31.84 2.35
C GLN A 553 -35.54 31.26 1.57
N PHE A 554 -35.31 30.59 0.45
CA PHE A 554 -36.37 29.88 -0.29
C PHE A 554 -36.45 28.38 0.07
N ALA A 555 -35.57 27.90 0.95
CA ALA A 555 -35.72 26.60 1.58
C ALA A 555 -36.64 26.73 2.80
N LEU A 556 -37.91 26.34 2.61
CA LEU A 556 -39.00 26.07 3.58
C LEU A 556 -40.13 27.13 3.67
N PRO A 557 -41.39 26.70 3.87
CA PRO A 557 -41.85 25.40 4.37
C PRO A 557 -42.00 24.29 3.34
#